data_AF-A0A7X9FNU4-F1
#
_entry.id   AF-A0A7X9FNU4-F1
#
_cell.length_a   1.000
_cell.length_b   1.000
_cell.length_c   1.000
_cell.angle_alpha   90.00
_cell.angle_beta   90.00
_cell.angle_gamma   90.00
#
_symmetry.space_group_name_H-M   'P 1'
#
loop_
_entity.id
_entity.type
_entity.pdbx_description
1 polymer ?
#
loop_
_entity_poly.entity_id
_entity_poly.type
_entity_poly.pdbx_seq_one_letter_code
_entity_poly.pdbx_strand_id
1 'polypeptide(L)'
;MKPTPQRIIFGLLVVLFLYLGLFTWNIRTGYVDALASYTGLEFAKWVLAPGKWATSRVTSFWDRYIYFVGVREENDSLRAKLDEATRELALLREKAAEAERLAKILTIRPPVGWSRQGARVVSRRLGPNAALETVLLDKGSLDGLTVNTPVIGAEGVIGRVLRLSPSAATVLLITDPNSRIPVTSQKNRTQGILKGEGPNREMVVQYVSLGAPLDEGELLVTSGLAGIFPKGLPVARVTEVGRTGSSLFQTVYAEPLFSPRRLEEVGLLAKNPEEQNGRASGTAAGDMDGDAFGESSPSEPHVGAAVPHPAEPTPPADSSRHGQSGAQKRAKPAGNGQ
;
A
#
# COMPACT_ATOMS: atom_id res chain seq x y z
N MET A 1 30.07 60.41 51.25
CA MET A 1 29.12 60.50 50.11
C MET A 1 29.63 59.60 48.99
N LYS A 2 28.94 58.50 48.65
CA LYS A 2 29.37 57.57 47.60
C LYS A 2 28.96 58.12 46.22
N PRO A 3 29.87 58.26 45.23
CA PRO A 3 29.50 58.74 43.91
C PRO A 3 28.54 57.76 43.22
N THR A 4 27.48 58.29 42.59
CA THR A 4 26.51 57.49 41.83
C THR A 4 27.18 56.90 40.57
N PRO A 5 26.84 55.65 40.19
CA PRO A 5 27.52 54.93 39.09
C PRO A 5 27.45 55.67 37.75
N GLN A 6 26.39 56.44 37.51
CA GLN A 6 26.25 57.26 36.31
C GLN A 6 27.29 58.39 36.21
N ARG A 7 27.70 58.99 37.33
CA ARG A 7 28.73 60.04 37.34
C ARG A 7 30.13 59.46 37.08
N ILE A 8 30.36 58.22 37.51
CA ILE A 8 31.60 57.49 37.22
C ILE A 8 31.66 57.13 35.74
N ILE A 9 30.57 56.62 35.17
CA ILE A 9 30.48 56.27 33.73
C ILE A 9 30.64 57.52 32.87
N PHE A 10 29.97 58.63 33.22
CA PHE A 10 30.11 59.89 32.50
C PHE A 10 31.53 60.45 32.59
N GLY A 11 32.14 60.40 33.78
CA GLY A 11 33.55 60.78 33.96
C GLY A 11 34.50 59.93 33.10
N LEU A 12 34.29 58.61 33.06
CA LEU A 12 35.06 57.70 32.21
C LEU A 12 34.90 58.00 30.71
N LEU A 13 33.67 58.32 30.27
CA LEU A 13 33.39 58.69 28.88
C LEU A 13 34.05 60.01 28.48
N VAL A 14 34.03 61.01 29.36
CA VAL A 14 34.70 62.30 29.13
C VAL A 14 36.21 62.11 29.06
N VAL A 15 36.80 61.33 29.97
CA VAL A 15 38.24 61.02 29.95
C VAL A 15 38.62 60.24 28.69
N LEU A 16 37.81 59.27 28.28
CA LEU A 16 38.02 58.50 27.05
C LEU A 16 37.93 59.40 25.80
N PHE A 17 36.94 60.29 25.74
CA PHE A 17 36.79 61.23 24.62
C PHE A 17 37.96 62.23 24.56
N LEU A 18 38.42 62.71 25.72
CA LEU A 18 39.55 63.62 25.83
C LEU A 18 40.86 62.91 25.44
N TYR A 19 41.02 61.63 25.82
CA TYR A 19 42.12 60.78 25.36
C TYR A 19 42.09 60.55 23.84
N LEU A 20 40.93 60.20 23.26
CA LEU A 20 40.79 60.01 21.82
C LEU A 20 41.02 61.31 21.03
N GLY A 21 40.55 62.45 21.55
CA GLY A 21 40.78 63.76 20.94
C GLY A 21 42.26 64.14 20.94
N LEU A 22 42.95 63.92 22.06
CA LEU A 22 44.38 64.18 22.20
C LEU A 22 45.23 63.24 21.34
N PHE A 23 44.82 61.97 21.22
CA PHE A 23 45.43 60.99 20.33
C PHE A 23 45.24 61.35 18.85
N THR A 24 44.04 61.76 18.45
CA THR A 24 43.72 62.18 17.08
C THR A 24 44.48 63.45 16.70
N TRP A 25 44.60 64.41 17.62
CA TRP A 25 45.41 65.62 17.42
C TRP A 25 46.89 65.25 17.26
N ASN A 26 47.43 64.39 18.13
CA ASN A 26 48.82 63.97 18.05
C ASN A 26 49.18 63.31 16.70
N ILE A 27 48.32 62.43 16.18
CA ILE A 27 48.55 61.78 14.87
C ILE A 27 48.66 62.80 13.74
N ARG A 28 47.96 63.93 13.82
CA ARG A 28 47.95 64.95 12.77
C ARG A 28 49.12 65.93 12.85
N THR A 29 49.64 66.21 14.05
CA THR A 29 50.66 67.25 14.25
C THR A 29 52.03 66.73 14.67
N GLY A 30 52.17 65.48 15.14
CA GLY A 30 53.44 64.88 15.59
C GLY A 30 54.11 65.59 16.77
N TYR A 31 53.43 66.55 17.38
CA TYR A 31 54.01 67.47 18.36
C TYR A 31 54.38 66.77 19.68
N VAL A 32 53.62 65.75 20.09
CA VAL A 32 53.88 65.01 21.34
C VAL A 32 55.09 64.09 21.20
N ASP A 33 55.31 63.51 20.02
CA ASP A 33 56.52 62.74 19.72
C ASP A 33 57.78 63.63 19.73
N ALA A 34 57.67 64.85 19.19
CA ALA A 34 58.75 65.83 19.23
C ALA A 34 59.04 66.29 20.68
N LEU A 35 58.02 66.58 21.48
CA LEU A 35 58.18 66.98 22.89
C LEU A 35 58.78 65.84 23.74
N ALA A 36 58.34 64.60 23.54
CA ALA A 36 58.79 63.44 24.31
C ALA A 36 60.27 63.12 24.05
N SER A 37 60.74 63.28 22.81
CA SER A 37 62.15 63.06 22.45
C SER A 37 63.11 64.11 23.06
N TYR A 38 62.64 65.34 23.26
CA TYR A 38 63.46 66.44 23.77
C TYR A 38 63.46 66.58 25.29
N THR A 39 62.39 66.13 25.96
CA THR A 39 62.19 66.35 27.41
C THR A 39 62.45 65.13 28.28
N GLY A 40 62.60 63.94 27.71
CA GLY A 40 62.89 62.72 28.48
C GLY A 40 61.80 62.31 29.48
N LEU A 41 60.58 62.84 29.34
CA LEU A 41 59.47 62.49 30.23
C LEU A 41 58.96 61.06 29.95
N GLU A 42 59.24 60.14 30.87
CA GLU A 42 58.75 58.74 30.88
C GLU A 42 57.21 58.63 30.89
N PHE A 43 56.47 59.71 31.17
CA PHE A 43 55.00 59.75 31.12
C PHE A 43 54.42 59.53 29.73
N ALA A 44 55.14 59.91 28.66
CA ALA A 44 54.68 59.70 27.29
C ALA A 44 54.55 58.20 26.96
N LYS A 45 55.42 57.35 27.52
CA LYS A 45 55.35 55.89 27.32
C LYS A 45 54.08 55.27 27.90
N TRP A 46 53.57 55.77 29.03
CA TRP A 46 52.33 55.28 29.65
C TRP A 46 51.07 55.65 28.85
N VAL A 47 51.11 56.79 28.15
CA VAL A 47 49.99 57.26 27.31
C VAL A 47 50.00 56.59 25.92
N LEU A 48 51.18 56.28 25.37
CA LEU A 48 51.32 55.70 24.02
C LEU A 48 51.40 54.16 24.00
N ALA A 49 51.78 53.49 25.09
CA ALA A 49 51.85 52.02 25.17
C ALA A 49 50.53 51.28 24.89
N PRO A 50 49.34 51.75 25.30
CA PRO A 50 48.08 51.05 25.02
C PRO A 50 47.75 50.99 23.52
N GLY A 51 48.20 51.98 22.74
CA GLY A 51 47.87 52.10 21.32
C GLY A 51 48.44 50.98 20.44
N LYS A 52 49.64 50.47 20.77
CA LYS A 52 50.31 49.40 20.01
C LYS A 52 49.82 47.98 20.39
N TRP A 53 49.23 47.81 21.57
CA TRP A 53 48.62 46.53 21.99
C TRP A 53 47.16 46.40 21.54
N ALA A 54 46.48 47.54 21.34
CA ALA A 54 45.10 47.59 20.85
C ALA A 54 44.97 47.14 19.38
N THR A 55 45.93 47.48 18.51
CA THR A 55 45.83 47.18 17.07
C THR A 55 46.01 45.70 16.76
N SER A 56 46.85 44.96 17.48
CA SER A 56 47.09 43.52 17.24
C SER A 56 46.07 42.61 17.93
N ARG A 57 45.35 43.07 18.96
CA ARG A 57 44.24 42.31 19.55
C ARG A 57 42.93 42.53 18.82
N VAL A 58 42.61 43.75 18.41
CA VAL A 58 41.32 44.06 17.78
C VAL A 58 41.19 43.39 16.42
N THR A 59 42.22 43.39 15.56
CA THR A 59 42.19 42.65 14.28
C THR A 59 41.99 41.15 14.48
N SER A 60 42.65 40.56 15.48
CA SER A 60 42.50 39.12 15.80
C SER A 60 41.10 38.72 16.30
N PHE A 61 40.33 39.64 16.90
CA PHE A 61 38.95 39.39 17.32
C PHE A 61 37.96 39.56 16.15
N TRP A 62 38.18 40.54 15.26
CA TRP A 62 37.31 40.75 14.09
C TRP A 62 37.47 39.65 13.04
N ASP A 63 38.70 39.24 12.73
CA ASP A 63 38.95 38.14 11.79
C ASP A 63 38.39 36.82 12.32
N ARG A 64 38.48 36.59 13.64
CA ARG A 64 37.94 35.39 14.30
C ARG A 64 36.41 35.38 14.35
N TYR A 65 35.76 36.52 14.58
CA TYR A 65 34.30 36.64 14.53
C TYR A 65 33.76 36.45 13.10
N ILE A 66 34.36 37.10 12.09
CA ILE A 66 33.96 36.93 10.68
C ILE A 66 34.24 35.50 10.20
N TYR A 67 35.36 34.89 10.59
CA TYR A 67 35.66 33.48 10.30
C TYR A 67 34.62 32.53 10.91
N PHE A 68 34.21 32.72 12.17
CA PHE A 68 33.21 31.87 12.81
C PHE A 68 31.80 32.04 12.21
N VAL A 69 31.43 33.25 11.77
CA VAL A 69 30.16 33.47 11.06
C VAL A 69 30.19 32.81 9.68
N GLY A 70 31.28 32.99 8.91
CA GLY A 70 31.44 32.36 7.60
C GLY A 70 31.45 30.83 7.67
N VAL A 71 32.14 30.25 8.64
CA VAL A 71 32.15 28.78 8.86
C VAL A 71 30.78 28.27 9.27
N ARG A 72 30.01 29.03 10.06
CA ARG A 72 28.65 28.63 10.44
C ARG A 72 27.70 28.67 9.25
N GLU A 73 27.76 29.73 8.46
CA GLU A 73 26.95 29.89 7.24
C GLU A 73 27.30 28.82 6.19
N GLU A 74 28.59 28.51 6.03
CA GLU A 74 29.05 27.41 5.19
C GLU A 74 28.55 26.06 5.73
N ASN A 75 28.63 25.81 7.05
CA ASN A 75 28.12 24.58 7.67
C ASN A 75 26.62 24.42 7.48
N ASP A 76 25.84 25.49 7.66
CA ASP A 76 24.39 25.49 7.47
C ASP A 76 24.05 25.24 5.98
N SER A 77 24.80 25.83 5.05
CA SER A 77 24.63 25.59 3.61
C SER A 77 24.98 24.16 3.20
N LEU A 78 26.05 23.59 3.77
CA LEU A 78 26.48 22.21 3.51
C LEU A 78 25.48 21.21 4.09
N ARG A 79 24.92 21.48 5.28
CA ARG A 79 23.82 20.69 5.85
C ARG A 79 22.60 20.72 4.96
N ALA A 80 22.19 21.89 4.47
CA ALA A 80 21.05 22.00 3.56
C ALA A 80 21.27 21.19 2.27
N LYS A 81 22.46 21.27 1.67
CA LYS A 81 22.83 20.47 0.49
C LYS A 81 22.86 18.97 0.80
N LEU A 82 23.36 18.58 1.96
CA LEU A 82 23.39 17.18 2.39
C LEU A 82 21.98 16.64 2.62
N ASP A 83 21.10 17.42 3.23
CA ASP A 83 19.69 17.06 3.42
C ASP A 83 18.97 16.92 2.08
N GLU A 84 19.20 17.83 1.14
CA GLU A 84 18.65 17.76 -0.22
C GLU A 84 19.15 16.53 -0.97
N ALA A 85 20.47 16.32 -1.01
CA ALA A 85 21.07 15.14 -1.64
C ALA A 85 20.58 13.83 -1.00
N THR A 86 20.41 13.80 0.32
CA THR A 86 19.89 12.62 1.03
C THR A 86 18.45 12.32 0.65
N ARG A 87 17.59 13.35 0.50
CA ARG A 87 16.20 13.20 0.04
C ARG A 87 16.14 12.70 -1.40
N GLU A 88 16.95 13.28 -2.29
CA GLU A 88 17.01 12.87 -3.68
C GLU A 88 17.47 11.40 -3.80
N LEU A 89 18.50 11.03 -3.05
CA LEU A 89 19.02 9.67 -3.02
C LEU A 89 17.97 8.68 -2.51
N ALA A 90 17.22 9.03 -1.46
CA ALA A 90 16.11 8.21 -0.98
C ALA A 90 15.03 8.01 -2.06
N LEU A 91 14.65 9.05 -2.79
CA LEU A 91 13.67 8.98 -3.88
C LEU A 91 14.16 8.13 -5.06
N LEU A 92 15.42 8.26 -5.43
CA LEU A 92 16.02 7.44 -6.50
C LEU A 92 16.10 5.96 -6.12
N ARG A 93 16.45 5.66 -4.87
CA ARG A 93 16.43 4.29 -4.35
C ARG A 93 15.04 3.67 -4.40
N GLU A 94 14.00 4.43 -4.03
CA GLU A 94 12.63 3.94 -4.09
C GLU A 94 12.18 3.65 -5.53
N LYS A 95 12.45 4.58 -6.46
CA LYS A 95 12.15 4.37 -7.89
C LYS A 95 12.89 3.16 -8.48
N ALA A 96 14.14 2.95 -8.07
CA ALA A 96 14.91 1.79 -8.50
C ALA A 96 14.32 0.47 -7.97
N ALA A 97 13.90 0.44 -6.69
CA ALA A 97 13.25 -0.72 -6.09
C ALA A 97 11.89 -1.02 -6.76
N GLU A 98 11.08 0.00 -7.02
CA GLU A 98 9.82 -0.14 -7.76
C GLU A 98 10.05 -0.69 -9.18
N ALA A 99 11.03 -0.15 -9.91
CA ALA A 99 11.36 -0.63 -11.25
C ALA A 99 11.78 -2.10 -11.24
N GLU A 100 12.55 -2.53 -10.24
CA GLU A 100 12.94 -3.93 -10.07
C GLU A 100 11.73 -4.84 -9.79
N ARG A 101 10.81 -4.43 -8.92
CA ARG A 101 9.59 -5.19 -8.62
C ARG A 101 8.66 -5.28 -9.83
N LEU A 102 8.44 -4.19 -10.54
CA LEU A 102 7.69 -4.18 -11.80
C LEU A 102 8.35 -5.05 -12.86
N ALA A 103 9.68 -5.03 -12.99
CA ALA A 103 10.42 -5.86 -13.94
C ALA A 103 10.21 -7.37 -13.69
N LYS A 104 10.16 -7.80 -12.42
CA LYS A 104 9.85 -9.19 -12.04
C LYS A 104 8.46 -9.62 -12.53
N ILE A 105 7.46 -8.76 -12.35
CA ILE A 105 6.10 -8.99 -12.85
C ILE A 105 6.09 -8.94 -14.38
N LEU A 106 6.91 -8.07 -15.00
CA LEU A 106 7.02 -7.93 -16.44
C LEU A 106 7.63 -9.14 -17.15
N THR A 107 8.47 -9.88 -16.46
CA THR A 107 9.14 -11.08 -16.97
C THR A 107 8.19 -12.28 -17.08
N ILE A 108 7.07 -12.27 -16.35
CA ILE A 108 6.07 -13.34 -16.44
C ILE A 108 5.38 -13.25 -17.81
N ARG A 109 5.62 -14.25 -18.66
CA ARG A 109 4.92 -14.38 -19.93
C ARG A 109 3.46 -14.76 -19.69
N PRO A 110 2.49 -13.94 -20.13
CA PRO A 110 1.10 -14.34 -20.06
C PRO A 110 0.86 -15.56 -20.97
N PRO A 111 -0.08 -16.44 -20.63
CA PRO A 111 -0.51 -17.53 -21.50
C PRO A 111 -1.04 -16.99 -22.85
N VAL A 112 -1.03 -17.84 -23.88
CA VAL A 112 -1.58 -17.50 -25.21
C VAL A 112 -3.03 -17.01 -25.08
N GLY A 113 -3.36 -15.92 -25.77
CA GLY A 113 -4.67 -15.28 -25.69
C GLY A 113 -4.87 -14.34 -24.50
N TRP A 114 -3.83 -14.10 -23.69
CA TRP A 114 -3.86 -13.17 -22.56
C TRP A 114 -2.85 -12.03 -22.75
N SER A 115 -3.27 -10.82 -22.39
CA SER A 115 -2.41 -9.67 -22.21
C SER A 115 -2.18 -9.41 -20.73
N ARG A 116 -1.08 -8.73 -20.42
CA ARG A 116 -0.67 -8.42 -19.04
C ARG A 116 -0.48 -6.92 -18.88
N GLN A 117 -1.03 -6.38 -17.81
CA GLN A 117 -0.87 -4.98 -17.41
C GLN A 117 -0.37 -4.90 -15.98
N GLY A 118 0.53 -3.96 -15.67
CA GLY A 118 0.95 -3.69 -14.30
C GLY A 118 -0.02 -2.77 -13.56
N ALA A 119 -0.19 -2.98 -12.26
CA ALA A 119 -0.93 -2.09 -11.37
C ALA A 119 -0.22 -1.97 -10.01
N ARG A 120 -0.45 -0.86 -9.33
CA ARG A 120 0.06 -0.59 -7.99
C ARG A 120 -1.03 -0.82 -6.95
N VAL A 121 -0.63 -1.40 -5.82
CA VAL A 121 -1.46 -1.52 -4.63
C VAL A 121 -1.52 -0.17 -3.91
N VAL A 122 -2.70 0.44 -3.85
CA VAL A 122 -2.93 1.75 -3.21
C VAL A 122 -3.28 1.59 -1.74
N SER A 123 -4.09 0.58 -1.41
CA SER A 123 -4.43 0.29 -0.02
C SER A 123 -4.74 -1.18 0.16
N ARG A 124 -4.61 -1.64 1.40
CA ARG A 124 -5.06 -2.97 1.82
C ARG A 124 -6.22 -2.77 2.78
N ARG A 125 -7.33 -3.47 2.54
CA ARG A 125 -8.48 -3.45 3.42
C ARG A 125 -8.66 -4.82 4.03
N LEU A 126 -8.49 -4.86 5.35
CA LEU A 126 -8.93 -5.97 6.18
C LEU A 126 -10.30 -5.56 6.75
N GLY A 127 -11.37 -6.23 6.33
CA GLY A 127 -12.72 -5.94 6.79
C GLY A 127 -12.89 -6.14 8.30
N PRO A 128 -13.98 -5.64 8.91
CA PRO A 128 -14.29 -5.91 10.31
C PRO A 128 -14.26 -7.43 10.57
N ASN A 129 -13.61 -7.84 11.67
CA ASN A 129 -13.39 -9.23 12.07
C ASN A 129 -12.53 -10.08 11.12
N ALA A 130 -11.67 -9.47 10.29
CA ALA A 130 -10.89 -10.18 9.26
C ALA A 130 -11.76 -10.99 8.28
N ALA A 131 -13.04 -10.63 8.16
CA ALA A 131 -14.00 -11.35 7.33
C ALA A 131 -13.76 -11.17 5.82
N LEU A 132 -13.05 -10.11 5.45
CA LEU A 132 -12.71 -9.79 4.06
C LEU A 132 -11.25 -9.36 3.95
N GLU A 133 -10.47 -10.08 3.14
CA GLU A 133 -9.10 -9.79 2.78
C GLU A 133 -9.05 -9.26 1.35
N THR A 134 -8.98 -7.93 1.23
CA THR A 134 -9.06 -7.24 -0.06
C THR A 134 -7.96 -6.22 -0.25
N VAL A 135 -7.63 -5.96 -1.51
CA VAL A 135 -6.61 -4.99 -1.91
C VAL A 135 -7.21 -4.02 -2.91
N LEU A 136 -6.86 -2.73 -2.81
CA LEU A 136 -7.27 -1.69 -3.74
C LEU A 136 -6.12 -1.40 -4.71
N LEU A 137 -6.41 -1.44 -6.01
CA LEU A 137 -5.47 -1.13 -7.08
C LEU A 137 -5.75 0.25 -7.70
N ASP A 138 -4.72 0.85 -8.28
CA ASP A 138 -4.76 2.14 -9.01
C ASP A 138 -5.25 2.04 -10.46
N LYS A 139 -5.88 0.91 -10.80
CA LYS A 139 -6.46 0.64 -12.11
C LYS A 139 -7.94 0.33 -11.98
N GLY A 140 -8.76 0.84 -12.90
CA GLY A 140 -10.21 0.70 -12.88
C GLY A 140 -10.81 0.29 -14.23
N SER A 141 -12.11 0.50 -14.38
CA SER A 141 -12.81 0.19 -15.63
C SER A 141 -12.35 1.05 -16.82
N LEU A 142 -11.85 2.27 -16.56
CA LEU A 142 -11.26 3.12 -17.61
C LEU A 142 -9.95 2.55 -18.18
N ASP A 143 -9.27 1.67 -17.43
CA ASP A 143 -8.08 0.97 -17.89
C ASP A 143 -8.40 -0.35 -18.62
N GLY A 144 -9.70 -0.65 -18.86
CA GLY A 144 -10.14 -1.87 -19.55
C GLY A 144 -10.32 -3.09 -18.64
N LEU A 145 -10.29 -2.90 -17.31
CA LEU A 145 -10.53 -4.00 -16.36
C LEU A 145 -11.99 -4.45 -16.35
N THR A 146 -12.19 -5.74 -16.12
CA THR A 146 -13.51 -6.36 -15.92
C THR A 146 -13.59 -7.10 -14.58
N VAL A 147 -14.81 -7.31 -14.07
CA VAL A 147 -15.01 -8.14 -12.88
C VAL A 147 -14.47 -9.54 -13.16
N ASN A 148 -13.84 -10.16 -12.17
CA ASN A 148 -13.11 -11.42 -12.27
C ASN A 148 -11.79 -11.36 -13.06
N THR A 149 -11.28 -10.19 -13.43
CA THR A 149 -9.90 -10.10 -13.97
C THR A 149 -8.91 -10.74 -12.99
N PRO A 150 -8.11 -11.74 -13.43
CA PRO A 150 -7.08 -12.35 -12.60
C PRO A 150 -5.98 -11.37 -12.21
N VAL A 151 -5.56 -11.46 -10.95
CA VAL A 151 -4.46 -10.70 -10.39
C VAL A 151 -3.35 -11.65 -9.98
N ILE A 152 -2.14 -11.40 -10.47
CA ILE A 152 -0.94 -12.22 -10.27
C ILE A 152 0.21 -11.40 -9.69
N GLY A 153 1.03 -12.02 -8.87
CA GLY A 153 2.30 -11.48 -8.37
C GLY A 153 3.48 -12.12 -9.07
N ALA A 154 4.68 -11.84 -8.57
CA ALA A 154 5.91 -12.46 -9.07
C ALA A 154 5.93 -13.99 -8.82
N GLU A 155 5.36 -14.43 -7.68
CA GLU A 155 5.43 -15.80 -7.19
C GLU A 155 4.20 -16.65 -7.54
N GLY A 156 3.07 -16.04 -7.87
CA GLY A 156 1.83 -16.77 -8.15
C GLY A 156 0.57 -15.91 -8.17
N VAL A 157 -0.58 -16.56 -8.14
CA VAL A 157 -1.90 -15.92 -8.13
C VAL A 157 -2.12 -15.18 -6.81
N ILE A 158 -2.53 -13.92 -6.91
CA ILE A 158 -2.89 -13.08 -5.76
C ILE A 158 -4.39 -13.14 -5.49
N GLY A 159 -5.20 -13.15 -6.55
CA GLY A 159 -6.65 -13.06 -6.42
C GLY A 159 -7.34 -12.70 -7.72
N ARG A 160 -8.54 -12.13 -7.60
CA ARG A 160 -9.33 -11.63 -8.74
C ARG A 160 -10.02 -10.33 -8.40
N VAL A 161 -10.28 -9.51 -9.41
CA VAL A 161 -11.10 -8.30 -9.26
C VAL A 161 -12.51 -8.67 -8.80
N LEU A 162 -12.89 -8.18 -7.63
CA LEU A 162 -14.22 -8.35 -7.04
C LEU A 162 -15.20 -7.29 -7.54
N ARG A 163 -14.76 -6.03 -7.58
CA ARG A 163 -15.56 -4.88 -8.01
C ARG A 163 -14.67 -3.79 -8.57
N LEU A 164 -15.27 -2.96 -9.42
CA LEU A 164 -14.60 -1.89 -10.14
C LEU A 164 -15.21 -0.53 -9.83
N SER A 165 -14.36 0.47 -9.93
CA SER A 165 -14.68 1.88 -10.03
C SER A 165 -13.96 2.42 -11.28
N PRO A 166 -14.26 3.65 -11.74
CA PRO A 166 -13.64 4.19 -12.95
C PRO A 166 -12.11 4.15 -12.93
N SER A 167 -11.49 4.49 -11.80
CA SER A 167 -10.03 4.61 -11.63
C SER A 167 -9.45 3.66 -10.57
N ALA A 168 -10.23 2.73 -10.03
CA ALA A 168 -9.77 1.81 -9.00
C ALA A 168 -10.47 0.45 -9.06
N ALA A 169 -9.79 -0.59 -8.57
CA ALA A 169 -10.32 -1.94 -8.51
C ALA A 169 -10.13 -2.52 -7.12
N THR A 170 -11.17 -3.15 -6.58
CA THR A 170 -11.04 -3.96 -5.36
C THR A 170 -10.80 -5.41 -5.75
N VAL A 171 -9.72 -5.99 -5.27
CA VAL A 171 -9.30 -7.38 -5.49
C VAL A 171 -9.65 -8.21 -4.27
N LEU A 172 -10.27 -9.37 -4.50
CA LEU A 172 -10.46 -10.42 -3.50
C LEU A 172 -9.22 -11.32 -3.51
N LEU A 173 -8.53 -11.42 -2.38
CA LEU A 173 -7.32 -12.24 -2.25
C LEU A 173 -7.64 -13.74 -2.19
N ILE A 174 -6.68 -14.58 -2.57
CA ILE A 174 -6.84 -16.05 -2.48
C ILE A 174 -7.02 -16.54 -1.03
N THR A 175 -6.47 -15.80 -0.07
CA THR A 175 -6.48 -16.11 1.37
C THR A 175 -7.81 -15.74 2.03
N ASP A 176 -8.69 -15.00 1.34
CA ASP A 176 -10.01 -14.62 1.84
C ASP A 176 -10.95 -15.84 2.02
N PRO A 177 -11.74 -15.92 3.11
CA PRO A 177 -12.71 -17.01 3.35
C PRO A 177 -13.76 -17.24 2.26
N ASN A 178 -14.05 -16.20 1.47
CA ASN A 178 -14.99 -16.23 0.36
C ASN A 178 -14.32 -16.57 -0.98
N SER A 179 -12.99 -16.61 -1.02
CA SER A 179 -12.24 -17.01 -2.20
C SER A 179 -12.32 -18.52 -2.41
N ARG A 180 -12.63 -18.92 -3.63
CA ARG A 180 -12.65 -20.32 -4.09
C ARG A 180 -11.99 -20.38 -5.46
N ILE A 181 -10.92 -21.16 -5.58
CA ILE A 181 -10.15 -21.27 -6.81
C ILE A 181 -9.99 -22.75 -7.17
N PRO A 182 -10.52 -23.19 -8.32
CA PRO A 182 -10.28 -24.54 -8.82
C PRO A 182 -8.80 -24.75 -9.15
N VAL A 183 -8.14 -25.63 -8.43
CA VAL A 183 -6.71 -25.92 -8.55
C VAL A 183 -6.47 -27.36 -9.00
N THR A 184 -5.25 -27.60 -9.46
CA THR A 184 -4.75 -28.91 -9.85
C THR A 184 -3.31 -29.03 -9.38
N SER A 185 -2.93 -30.15 -8.78
CA SER A 185 -1.54 -30.40 -8.42
C SER A 185 -0.67 -30.49 -9.68
N GLN A 186 0.54 -29.93 -9.61
CA GLN A 186 1.43 -29.86 -10.76
C GLN A 186 1.99 -31.25 -11.14
N LYS A 187 2.31 -32.09 -10.14
CA LYS A 187 2.92 -33.40 -10.33
C LYS A 187 1.87 -34.46 -10.69
N ASN A 188 0.92 -34.66 -9.78
CA ASN A 188 -0.03 -35.76 -9.84
C ASN A 188 -1.35 -35.41 -10.57
N ARG A 189 -1.53 -34.15 -10.96
CA ARG A 189 -2.74 -33.66 -11.67
C ARG A 189 -4.04 -33.87 -10.89
N THR A 190 -3.94 -34.04 -9.57
CA THR A 190 -5.08 -34.16 -8.67
C THR A 190 -5.83 -32.83 -8.57
N GLN A 191 -7.15 -32.87 -8.77
CA GLN A 191 -8.00 -31.69 -8.77
C GLN A 191 -8.58 -31.41 -7.39
N GLY A 192 -8.88 -30.14 -7.12
CA GLY A 192 -9.55 -29.70 -5.91
C GLY A 192 -9.95 -28.23 -6.00
N ILE A 193 -10.59 -27.73 -4.94
CA ILE A 193 -10.95 -26.31 -4.80
C ILE A 193 -10.20 -25.74 -3.61
N LEU A 194 -9.27 -24.83 -3.88
CA LEU A 194 -8.58 -24.08 -2.84
C LEU A 194 -9.54 -23.02 -2.27
N LYS A 195 -9.67 -23.01 -0.94
CA LYS A 195 -10.47 -22.03 -0.20
C LYS A 195 -9.57 -21.32 0.81
N GLY A 196 -9.65 -20.01 0.86
CA GLY A 196 -9.02 -19.22 1.91
C GLY A 196 -9.70 -19.42 3.27
N GLU A 197 -8.96 -19.19 4.35
CA GLU A 197 -9.49 -19.25 5.73
C GLU A 197 -9.23 -17.94 6.51
N GLY A 198 -8.71 -16.92 5.83
CA GLY A 198 -8.37 -15.60 6.38
C GLY A 198 -6.88 -15.40 6.65
N PRO A 199 -6.50 -14.24 7.18
CA PRO A 199 -5.10 -13.86 7.39
C PRO A 199 -4.42 -14.76 8.44
N ASN A 200 -3.17 -15.11 8.17
CA ASN A 200 -2.31 -15.97 9.01
C ASN A 200 -2.90 -17.38 9.28
N ARG A 201 -3.81 -17.85 8.44
CA ARG A 201 -4.32 -19.23 8.48
C ARG A 201 -3.93 -19.95 7.19
N GLU A 202 -3.73 -21.25 7.29
CA GLU A 202 -3.53 -22.09 6.11
C GLU A 202 -4.82 -22.17 5.29
N MET A 203 -4.65 -22.21 3.97
CA MET A 203 -5.75 -22.43 3.06
C MET A 203 -6.09 -23.92 3.03
N VAL A 204 -7.34 -24.24 2.73
CA VAL A 204 -7.81 -25.63 2.67
C VAL A 204 -8.16 -25.98 1.23
N VAL A 205 -7.65 -27.10 0.72
CA VAL A 205 -8.09 -27.67 -0.54
C VAL A 205 -9.20 -28.69 -0.26
N GLN A 206 -10.37 -28.39 -0.80
CA GLN A 206 -11.57 -29.21 -0.67
C GLN A 206 -11.79 -30.06 -1.92
N TYR A 207 -12.64 -31.08 -1.78
CA TYR A 207 -13.07 -31.98 -2.87
C TYR A 207 -11.94 -32.79 -3.52
N VAL A 208 -10.88 -33.08 -2.77
CA VAL A 208 -9.82 -33.99 -3.22
C VAL A 208 -10.25 -35.42 -2.91
N SER A 209 -10.38 -36.27 -3.92
CA SER A 209 -10.82 -37.66 -3.73
C SER A 209 -9.85 -38.45 -2.83
N LEU A 210 -10.37 -39.28 -1.93
CA LEU A 210 -9.58 -40.04 -0.94
C LEU A 210 -8.49 -40.94 -1.54
N GLY A 211 -8.67 -41.43 -2.76
CA GLY A 211 -7.69 -42.26 -3.48
C GLY A 211 -6.79 -41.49 -4.45
N ALA A 212 -6.93 -40.16 -4.55
CA ALA A 212 -6.14 -39.37 -5.49
C ALA A 212 -4.71 -39.17 -4.96
N PRO A 213 -3.67 -39.38 -5.79
CA PRO A 213 -2.30 -39.18 -5.37
C PRO A 213 -2.04 -37.68 -5.13
N LEU A 214 -1.61 -37.33 -3.92
CA LEU A 214 -1.18 -35.97 -3.57
C LEU A 214 -0.18 -36.03 -2.42
N ASP A 215 1.00 -35.48 -2.65
CA ASP A 215 2.10 -35.46 -1.70
C ASP A 215 2.25 -34.07 -1.06
N GLU A 216 2.80 -34.04 0.16
CA GLU A 216 3.22 -32.80 0.82
C GLU A 216 4.33 -32.11 0.02
N GLY A 217 4.34 -30.78 0.03
CA GLY A 217 5.27 -29.94 -0.73
C GLY A 217 4.91 -29.75 -2.20
N GLU A 218 3.87 -30.42 -2.72
CA GLU A 218 3.44 -30.25 -4.11
C GLU A 218 2.94 -28.83 -4.41
N LEU A 219 3.24 -28.35 -5.62
CA LEU A 219 2.75 -27.07 -6.12
C LEU A 219 1.33 -27.24 -6.67
N LEU A 220 0.41 -26.41 -6.19
CA LEU A 220 -0.94 -26.27 -6.72
C LEU A 220 -0.96 -25.16 -7.77
N VAL A 221 -1.52 -25.47 -8.94
CA VAL A 221 -1.68 -24.53 -10.05
C VAL A 221 -3.16 -24.36 -10.41
N THR A 222 -3.53 -23.26 -11.05
CA THR A 222 -4.90 -23.04 -11.53
C THR A 222 -5.32 -24.10 -12.56
N SER A 223 -6.51 -24.67 -12.40
CA SER A 223 -7.04 -25.70 -13.33
C SER A 223 -7.50 -25.12 -14.67
N GLY A 224 -7.92 -23.85 -14.68
CA GLY A 224 -8.56 -23.19 -15.83
C GLY A 224 -10.06 -23.47 -15.99
N LEU A 225 -10.66 -24.35 -15.16
CA LEU A 225 -12.04 -24.82 -15.33
C LEU A 225 -13.10 -23.73 -15.15
N ALA A 226 -12.87 -22.77 -14.25
CA ALA A 226 -13.82 -21.67 -14.01
C ALA A 226 -13.78 -20.57 -15.10
N GLY A 227 -12.85 -20.64 -16.06
CA GLY A 227 -12.67 -19.61 -17.10
C GLY A 227 -12.18 -18.25 -16.59
N ILE A 228 -12.04 -18.06 -15.28
CA ILE A 228 -11.52 -16.86 -14.63
C ILE A 228 -10.00 -16.80 -14.79
N PHE A 229 -9.28 -17.80 -14.27
CA PHE A 229 -7.82 -17.88 -14.37
C PHE A 229 -7.42 -18.71 -15.59
N PRO A 230 -6.35 -18.36 -16.31
CA PRO A 230 -5.76 -19.28 -17.26
C PRO A 230 -5.22 -20.52 -16.52
N LYS A 231 -5.09 -21.64 -17.22
CA LYS A 231 -4.56 -22.88 -16.66
C LYS A 231 -3.06 -22.77 -16.39
N GLY A 232 -2.61 -23.31 -15.26
CA GLY A 232 -1.18 -23.50 -14.96
C GLY A 232 -0.50 -22.37 -14.19
N LEU A 233 -1.23 -21.39 -13.65
CA LEU A 233 -0.65 -20.37 -12.79
C LEU A 233 -0.38 -20.94 -11.39
N PRO A 234 0.81 -20.75 -10.80
CA PRO A 234 1.11 -21.15 -9.42
C PRO A 234 0.17 -20.46 -8.42
N VAL A 235 -0.34 -21.19 -7.43
CA VAL A 235 -1.27 -20.64 -6.42
C VAL A 235 -0.75 -20.85 -5.00
N ALA A 236 -0.46 -22.10 -4.64
CA ALA A 236 -0.17 -22.50 -3.27
C ALA A 236 0.73 -23.75 -3.24
N ARG A 237 1.33 -24.04 -2.08
CA ARG A 237 2.08 -25.27 -1.84
C ARG A 237 1.38 -26.10 -0.77
N VAL A 238 1.24 -27.41 -1.01
CA VAL A 238 0.66 -28.33 -0.03
C VAL A 238 1.59 -28.42 1.19
N THR A 239 1.04 -28.21 2.38
CA THR A 239 1.77 -28.32 3.66
C THR A 239 1.47 -29.64 4.35
N GLU A 240 0.20 -30.07 4.35
CA GLU A 240 -0.24 -31.29 5.01
C GLU A 240 -1.36 -31.96 4.22
N VAL A 241 -1.34 -33.30 4.15
CA VAL A 241 -2.40 -34.11 3.55
C VAL A 241 -3.08 -34.95 4.64
N GLY A 242 -4.21 -34.45 5.14
CA GLY A 242 -4.99 -35.09 6.19
C GLY A 242 -6.14 -35.96 5.65
N ARG A 243 -6.44 -37.06 6.34
CA ARG A 243 -7.64 -37.86 6.09
C ARG A 243 -8.73 -37.49 7.08
N THR A 244 -9.90 -37.10 6.59
CA THR A 244 -11.06 -36.85 7.44
C THR A 244 -11.89 -38.12 7.58
N GLY A 245 -11.60 -38.95 8.58
CA GLY A 245 -12.45 -40.07 9.01
C GLY A 245 -13.19 -40.83 7.88
N SER A 246 -14.53 -40.86 7.95
CA SER A 246 -15.42 -41.52 6.97
C SER A 246 -15.74 -40.68 5.72
N SER A 247 -15.01 -39.61 5.45
CA SER A 247 -15.21 -38.74 4.28
C SER A 247 -14.72 -39.41 2.99
N LEU A 248 -15.47 -39.24 1.90
CA LEU A 248 -15.03 -39.60 0.53
C LEU A 248 -13.91 -38.67 0.01
N PHE A 249 -13.61 -37.61 0.76
CA PHE A 249 -12.62 -36.60 0.41
C PHE A 249 -11.56 -36.46 1.51
N GLN A 250 -10.31 -36.25 1.11
CA GLN A 250 -9.23 -35.85 2.00
C GLN A 250 -9.24 -34.33 2.23
N THR A 251 -8.81 -33.89 3.42
CA THR A 251 -8.64 -32.47 3.75
C THR A 251 -7.16 -32.13 3.60
N VAL A 252 -6.84 -31.18 2.74
CA VAL A 252 -5.47 -30.81 2.44
C VAL A 252 -5.24 -29.37 2.87
N TYR A 253 -4.14 -29.12 3.57
CA TYR A 253 -3.71 -27.78 3.93
C TYR A 253 -2.66 -27.29 2.95
N ALA A 254 -2.70 -26.00 2.65
CA ALA A 254 -1.79 -25.36 1.72
C ALA A 254 -1.47 -23.93 2.11
N GLU A 255 -0.23 -23.51 1.86
CA GLU A 255 0.25 -22.15 2.07
C GLU A 255 0.30 -21.36 0.76
N PRO A 256 0.00 -20.05 0.77
CA PRO A 256 0.12 -19.21 -0.42
C PRO A 256 1.59 -18.99 -0.78
N LEU A 257 1.89 -18.86 -2.08
CA LEU A 257 3.26 -18.63 -2.55
C LEU A 257 3.77 -17.20 -2.34
N PHE A 258 2.87 -16.28 -1.99
CA PHE A 258 3.17 -14.88 -1.76
C PHE A 258 2.78 -14.47 -0.33
N SER A 259 3.38 -13.38 0.14
CA SER A 259 3.00 -12.77 1.41
C SER A 259 2.09 -11.57 1.16
N PRO A 260 0.81 -11.58 1.61
CA PRO A 260 -0.11 -10.44 1.45
C PRO A 260 0.44 -9.13 2.04
N ARG A 261 1.34 -9.22 3.03
CA ARG A 261 1.95 -8.06 3.71
C ARG A 261 3.00 -7.32 2.88
N ARG A 262 3.55 -7.92 1.83
CA ARG A 262 4.63 -7.34 1.01
C ARG A 262 4.18 -7.01 -0.42
N LEU A 263 2.87 -6.96 -0.63
CA LEU A 263 2.30 -6.76 -1.95
C LEU A 263 2.21 -5.26 -2.27
N GLU A 264 3.06 -4.81 -3.20
CA GLU A 264 3.18 -3.41 -3.62
C GLU A 264 2.78 -3.25 -5.10
N GLU A 265 3.28 -4.11 -5.98
CA GLU A 265 2.93 -4.15 -7.40
C GLU A 265 2.33 -5.51 -7.78
N VAL A 266 1.39 -5.48 -8.74
CA VAL A 266 0.70 -6.66 -9.25
C VAL A 266 0.58 -6.65 -10.77
N GLY A 267 0.41 -7.83 -11.35
CA GLY A 267 0.03 -8.03 -12.75
C GLY A 267 -1.47 -8.34 -12.87
N LEU A 268 -2.10 -7.74 -13.86
CA LEU A 268 -3.48 -7.95 -14.27
C LEU A 268 -3.48 -8.73 -15.58
N LEU A 269 -4.25 -9.80 -15.68
CA LEU A 269 -4.36 -10.60 -16.90
C LEU A 269 -5.70 -10.35 -17.59
N ALA A 270 -5.68 -9.74 -18.77
CA ALA A 270 -6.87 -9.54 -19.59
C ALA A 270 -6.90 -10.56 -20.73
N LYS A 271 -8.08 -11.11 -21.05
CA LYS A 271 -8.25 -11.93 -22.26
C LYS A 271 -8.26 -11.04 -23.48
N ASN A 272 -7.55 -11.45 -24.54
CA ASN A 272 -7.62 -10.75 -25.81
C ASN A 272 -8.97 -11.04 -26.49
N PRO A 273 -9.73 -10.02 -26.89
CA PRO A 273 -11.08 -10.20 -27.44
C PRO A 273 -11.12 -10.95 -28.78
N GLU A 274 -10.02 -10.97 -29.54
CA GLU A 274 -9.98 -11.60 -30.88
C GLU A 274 -10.15 -13.14 -30.85
N GLU A 275 -9.71 -13.82 -29.79
CA GLU A 275 -9.86 -15.28 -29.66
C GLU A 275 -11.26 -15.72 -29.22
N GLN A 276 -12.06 -14.81 -28.62
CA GLN A 276 -13.43 -15.13 -28.19
C GLN A 276 -14.39 -15.25 -29.37
N ASN A 277 -14.21 -14.42 -30.42
CA ASN A 277 -15.05 -14.48 -31.61
C ASN A 277 -14.77 -15.72 -32.48
N GLY A 278 -13.50 -16.17 -32.57
CA GLY A 278 -13.15 -17.32 -33.41
C GLY A 278 -13.74 -18.67 -32.97
N ARG A 279 -14.08 -18.84 -31.68
CA ARG A 279 -14.75 -20.06 -31.17
C ARG A 279 -16.26 -20.03 -31.25
N ALA A 280 -16.88 -18.84 -31.27
CA ALA A 280 -18.33 -18.70 -31.40
C ALA A 280 -18.79 -18.83 -32.87
N SER A 281 -17.92 -18.52 -33.84
CA SER A 281 -18.23 -18.58 -35.27
C SER A 281 -18.01 -19.95 -35.92
N GLY A 282 -17.32 -20.88 -35.26
CA GLY A 282 -16.91 -22.17 -35.85
C GLY A 282 -17.90 -23.33 -35.72
N THR A 283 -19.04 -23.14 -35.03
CA THR A 283 -19.99 -24.24 -34.73
C THR A 283 -21.36 -24.07 -35.40
N ALA A 284 -21.53 -23.06 -36.27
CA ALA A 284 -22.82 -22.76 -36.92
C ALA A 284 -22.84 -22.97 -38.44
N ALA A 285 -21.78 -23.54 -39.04
CA ALA A 285 -21.71 -23.82 -40.47
C ALA A 285 -21.20 -25.24 -40.70
N GLY A 286 -22.10 -26.21 -40.56
CA GLY A 286 -21.85 -27.62 -40.84
C GLY A 286 -23.17 -28.39 -40.85
N ASP A 287 -23.64 -28.65 -42.07
CA ASP A 287 -24.56 -29.71 -42.48
C ASP A 287 -26.06 -29.54 -42.15
N MET A 288 -26.77 -28.87 -43.06
CA MET A 288 -28.16 -29.20 -43.41
C MET A 288 -28.35 -29.07 -44.93
N ASP A 289 -27.87 -30.07 -45.68
CA ASP A 289 -28.41 -30.40 -47.00
C ASP A 289 -29.56 -31.40 -46.82
N GLY A 290 -30.63 -31.18 -47.57
CA GLY A 290 -32.00 -31.55 -47.22
C GLY A 290 -32.48 -32.92 -47.69
N ASP A 291 -33.71 -33.21 -47.29
CA ASP A 291 -34.62 -34.05 -48.06
C ASP A 291 -36.06 -33.60 -47.79
N ALA A 292 -36.78 -33.41 -48.89
CA ALA A 292 -38.12 -32.86 -48.98
C ALA A 292 -39.15 -33.99 -49.11
N PHE A 293 -40.24 -33.92 -48.34
CA PHE A 293 -41.56 -34.41 -48.76
C PHE A 293 -42.63 -33.50 -48.15
N GLY A 294 -43.49 -32.96 -49.01
CA GLY A 294 -44.65 -32.17 -48.63
C GLY A 294 -45.87 -33.04 -48.36
N GLU A 295 -46.85 -32.50 -47.62
CA GLU A 295 -48.22 -32.31 -48.11
C GLU A 295 -49.10 -31.58 -47.06
N SER A 296 -49.77 -30.55 -47.56
CA SER A 296 -51.04 -29.90 -47.19
C SER A 296 -51.72 -30.11 -45.81
N SER A 297 -52.00 -28.97 -45.16
CA SER A 297 -53.16 -28.70 -44.27
C SER A 297 -54.51 -28.95 -44.99
N PRO A 298 -55.70 -29.13 -44.34
CA PRO A 298 -56.25 -28.10 -43.42
C PRO A 298 -57.28 -28.53 -42.30
N SER A 299 -57.41 -27.66 -41.29
CA SER A 299 -58.61 -27.23 -40.48
C SER A 299 -59.81 -28.17 -40.13
N GLU A 300 -60.03 -28.34 -38.79
CA GLU A 300 -61.28 -28.35 -37.94
C GLU A 300 -62.55 -29.17 -38.33
N PRO A 301 -63.61 -29.39 -37.47
CA PRO A 301 -63.86 -29.08 -36.03
C PRO A 301 -64.56 -30.20 -35.17
N HIS A 302 -64.69 -29.90 -33.85
CA HIS A 302 -65.72 -30.25 -32.83
C HIS A 302 -66.52 -31.57 -32.82
N VAL A 303 -66.49 -32.30 -31.68
CA VAL A 303 -67.67 -32.87 -30.98
C VAL A 303 -67.42 -32.84 -29.45
N GLY A 304 -68.41 -32.38 -28.68
CA GLY A 304 -68.34 -32.28 -27.21
C GLY A 304 -69.22 -33.28 -26.45
N ALA A 305 -69.02 -33.33 -25.13
CA ALA A 305 -69.97 -33.63 -24.04
C ALA A 305 -69.19 -33.52 -22.71
N ALA A 306 -69.35 -32.47 -21.88
CA ALA A 306 -70.30 -32.34 -20.76
C ALA A 306 -70.24 -33.53 -19.78
N VAL A 307 -69.96 -33.36 -18.48
CA VAL A 307 -70.87 -32.88 -17.41
C VAL A 307 -70.06 -32.42 -16.16
N PRO A 308 -70.59 -31.52 -15.30
CA PRO A 308 -69.84 -30.63 -14.39
C PRO A 308 -69.95 -31.01 -12.89
N HIS A 309 -69.22 -30.33 -11.99
CA HIS A 309 -69.63 -30.07 -10.59
C HIS A 309 -68.98 -28.77 -10.02
N PRO A 310 -69.63 -28.10 -9.04
CA PRO A 310 -69.58 -26.64 -8.85
C PRO A 310 -68.67 -26.13 -7.70
N ALA A 311 -68.57 -24.80 -7.64
CA ALA A 311 -67.67 -23.98 -6.83
C ALA A 311 -68.11 -23.65 -5.39
N GLU A 312 -67.09 -23.34 -4.57
CA GLU A 312 -67.02 -22.35 -3.46
C GLU A 312 -67.84 -22.59 -2.16
N PRO A 313 -67.54 -21.92 -1.00
CA PRO A 313 -66.60 -20.81 -0.74
C PRO A 313 -65.78 -20.88 0.61
N THR A 314 -64.76 -20.01 0.75
CA THR A 314 -64.24 -19.41 2.03
C THR A 314 -65.33 -18.54 2.70
N PRO A 315 -65.33 -18.12 4.01
CA PRO A 315 -64.23 -17.64 4.89
C PRO A 315 -64.53 -17.99 6.41
N PRO A 316 -64.21 -17.21 7.50
CA PRO A 316 -63.35 -16.04 7.70
C PRO A 316 -62.40 -16.10 8.93
N ALA A 317 -61.60 -15.03 9.04
CA ALA A 317 -60.82 -14.63 10.21
C ALA A 317 -61.71 -14.22 11.40
N ASP A 318 -61.22 -14.46 12.62
CA ASP A 318 -61.68 -13.72 13.79
C ASP A 318 -60.50 -13.38 14.71
N SER A 319 -60.66 -12.26 15.40
CA SER A 319 -59.70 -11.56 16.22
C SER A 319 -60.20 -11.48 17.66
N SER A 320 -59.25 -11.34 18.59
CA SER A 320 -59.36 -10.65 19.88
C SER A 320 -59.35 -11.46 21.19
N ARG A 321 -58.36 -11.07 22.02
CA ARG A 321 -58.41 -10.79 23.48
C ARG A 321 -58.55 -11.96 24.48
N HIS A 322 -57.52 -12.19 25.29
CA HIS A 322 -57.30 -11.62 26.66
C HIS A 322 -56.37 -12.54 27.48
N GLY A 323 -55.49 -11.97 28.31
CA GLY A 323 -54.78 -12.73 29.34
C GLY A 323 -53.41 -12.15 29.75
N GLN A 324 -53.42 -11.11 30.58
CA GLN A 324 -52.28 -10.69 31.39
C GLN A 324 -51.87 -11.80 32.39
N SER A 325 -50.57 -11.87 32.75
CA SER A 325 -50.07 -11.94 34.14
C SER A 325 -48.70 -12.64 34.20
N GLY A 326 -47.74 -12.04 34.92
CA GLY A 326 -46.51 -12.74 35.33
C GLY A 326 -45.23 -11.91 35.31
N ALA A 327 -45.15 -10.88 36.15
CA ALA A 327 -43.89 -10.26 36.54
C ALA A 327 -43.06 -11.21 37.44
N GLN A 328 -41.72 -11.28 37.28
CA GLN A 328 -40.80 -11.14 38.42
C GLN A 328 -39.31 -11.00 38.05
N LYS A 329 -38.67 -10.19 38.90
CA LYS A 329 -37.30 -9.66 38.94
C LYS A 329 -36.27 -10.68 39.47
N ARG A 330 -34.99 -10.50 39.07
CA ARG A 330 -33.79 -10.33 39.94
C ARG A 330 -32.52 -10.49 39.06
N ALA A 331 -31.69 -9.45 38.88
CA ALA A 331 -30.67 -8.91 39.79
C ALA A 331 -29.36 -9.75 39.87
N LYS A 332 -28.27 -9.12 39.37
CA LYS A 332 -26.81 -9.26 39.55
C LYS A 332 -26.35 -9.84 40.92
N PRO A 333 -25.08 -10.29 41.14
CA PRO A 333 -23.87 -9.46 40.88
C PRO A 333 -22.56 -10.19 40.48
N ALA A 334 -21.53 -9.36 40.39
CA ALA A 334 -20.12 -9.60 40.11
C ALA A 334 -19.41 -10.64 41.00
N GLY A 335 -18.31 -11.17 40.47
CA GLY A 335 -17.28 -11.90 41.21
C GLY A 335 -15.90 -11.62 40.61
N ASN A 336 -15.04 -11.02 41.43
CA ASN A 336 -13.61 -10.72 41.24
C ASN A 336 -12.75 -12.00 41.13
N GLY A 337 -11.53 -11.87 40.58
CA GLY A 337 -10.39 -12.64 41.08
C GLY A 337 -9.20 -12.82 40.11
N GLN A 338 -8.16 -12.02 40.37
CA GLN A 338 -6.76 -12.06 39.87
C GLN A 338 -6.41 -11.26 38.62
#